data_AF-A0A967RCY3-F1
#
_entry.id   AF-A0A967RCY3-F1
#
_cell.length_a   1.000
_cell.length_b   1.000
_cell.length_c   1.000
_cell.angle_alpha   90.00
_cell.angle_beta   90.00
_cell.angle_gamma   90.00
#
_symmetry.space_group_name_H-M   'P 1'
#
loop_
_entity.id
_entity.type
_entity.pdbx_description
1 polymer ?
#
loop_
_entity_poly.entity_id
_entity_poly.type
_entity_poly.pdbx_seq_one_letter_code
_entity_poly.pdbx_strand_id
1 'polypeptide(L)'
;NLIDLQGKKVIQGIFRDISKEKIISDLKGELLANKLINRAKAIIANRCKISDSEAMRLLQKESRKQRRKLEDVAQAVISSKFILD
;
A
#
# COMPACT_ATOMS: atom_id res chain seq x y z
N ASN A 1 -25.40 -39.07 -0.74
CA ASN A 1 -24.61 -39.50 0.43
C ASN A 1 -24.35 -38.28 1.32
N LEU A 2 -24.83 -38.27 2.56
CA LEU A 2 -24.76 -37.11 3.47
C LEU A 2 -23.31 -36.70 3.79
N ILE A 3 -22.37 -37.66 3.74
CA ILE A 3 -20.94 -37.45 4.01
C ILE A 3 -20.30 -36.52 2.96
N ASP A 4 -20.66 -36.66 1.68
CA ASP A 4 -20.16 -35.79 0.60
C ASP A 4 -20.69 -34.35 0.71
N LEU A 5 -21.95 -34.19 1.11
CA LEU A 5 -22.56 -32.87 1.30
C LEU A 5 -21.94 -32.11 2.48
N GLN A 6 -21.60 -32.80 3.56
CA GLN A 6 -20.87 -32.21 4.68
C GLN A 6 -19.46 -31.80 4.28
N GLY A 7 -18.74 -32.64 3.51
CA GLY A 7 -17.42 -32.29 2.98
C GLY A 7 -17.43 -31.03 2.13
N LYS A 8 -18.42 -30.87 1.23
CA LYS A 8 -18.58 -29.65 0.41
C LYS A 8 -18.83 -28.40 1.24
N LYS A 9 -19.63 -28.49 2.31
CA LYS A 9 -19.87 -27.36 3.23
C LYS A 9 -18.61 -26.94 3.98
N VAL A 10 -17.81 -27.91 4.44
CA VAL A 10 -16.53 -27.63 5.12
C VAL A 10 -15.56 -26.92 4.16
N ILE A 11 -15.41 -27.42 2.93
CA ILE A 11 -14.53 -26.81 1.91
C ILE A 11 -14.98 -25.38 1.58
N GLN A 12 -16.29 -25.15 1.40
CA GLN A 12 -16.82 -23.81 1.15
C GLN A 12 -16.59 -22.86 2.33
N GLY A 13 -16.67 -23.35 3.57
CA GLY A 13 -16.34 -22.59 4.78
C GLY A 13 -14.88 -22.14 4.76
N ILE A 14 -13.96 -23.09 4.57
CA ILE A 14 -12.51 -22.83 4.53
C ILE A 14 -12.16 -21.82 3.42
N PHE A 15 -12.70 -21.99 2.21
CA PHE A 15 -12.44 -21.06 1.10
C PHE A 15 -12.92 -19.64 1.40
N ARG A 16 -14.10 -19.51 2.03
CA ARG A 16 -14.67 -18.23 2.41
C ARG A 16 -13.81 -17.52 3.44
N ASP A 17 -13.32 -18.24 4.43
CA ASP A 17 -12.48 -17.66 5.47
C ASP A 17 -11.14 -17.22 4.86
N ILE A 18 -10.44 -18.09 4.10
CA ILE A 18 -9.19 -17.73 3.39
C ILE A 18 -9.36 -16.45 2.56
N SER A 19 -10.50 -16.32 1.88
CA SER A 19 -10.82 -15.12 1.08
C SER A 19 -10.94 -13.86 1.95
N LYS A 20 -11.56 -13.95 3.14
CA LYS A 20 -11.63 -12.84 4.09
C LYS A 20 -10.26 -12.48 4.64
N GLU A 21 -9.44 -13.47 5.03
CA GLU A 21 -8.09 -13.20 5.51
C GLU A 21 -7.25 -12.50 4.44
N LYS A 22 -7.38 -12.91 3.18
CA LYS A 22 -6.73 -12.24 2.05
C LYS A 22 -7.20 -10.79 1.92
N ILE A 23 -8.50 -10.52 1.96
CA ILE A 23 -9.05 -9.15 1.89
C ILE A 23 -8.51 -8.29 3.03
N ILE A 24 -8.48 -8.82 4.26
CA ILE A 24 -7.94 -8.11 5.43
C ILE A 24 -6.45 -7.79 5.21
N SER A 25 -5.69 -8.75 4.69
CA SER A 25 -4.27 -8.56 4.39
C SER A 25 -4.06 -7.48 3.32
N ASP A 26 -4.81 -7.54 2.23
CA ASP A 26 -4.72 -6.59 1.12
C ASP A 26 -5.07 -5.16 1.60
N LEU A 27 -6.15 -5.00 2.37
CA LEU A 27 -6.56 -3.71 2.96
C LEU A 27 -5.52 -3.16 3.94
N LYS A 28 -4.91 -4.02 4.76
CA LYS A 28 -3.80 -3.62 5.65
C LYS A 28 -2.60 -3.15 4.83
N GLY A 29 -2.27 -3.84 3.75
CA GLY A 29 -1.21 -3.45 2.83
C GLY A 29 -1.45 -2.07 2.22
N GLU A 30 -2.66 -1.84 1.69
CA GLU A 30 -3.04 -0.55 1.10
C GLU A 30 -3.00 0.59 2.13
N LEU A 31 -3.45 0.35 3.36
CA LEU A 31 -3.39 1.33 4.44
C LEU A 31 -1.95 1.73 4.78
N LEU A 32 -1.05 0.74 4.87
CA LEU A 32 0.36 0.99 5.15
C LEU A 32 1.03 1.77 4.01
N ALA A 33 0.76 1.40 2.75
CA ALA A 33 1.25 2.12 1.59
C ALA A 33 0.78 3.59 1.60
N ASN A 34 -0.50 3.84 1.89
CA ASN A 34 -1.04 5.20 1.97
C ASN A 34 -0.41 6.04 3.08
N LYS A 35 -0.07 5.44 4.24
CA LYS A 35 0.66 6.13 5.31
C LYS A 35 2.06 6.57 4.85
N LEU A 36 2.78 5.69 4.16
CA LEU A 36 4.10 6.02 3.60
C LEU A 36 4.01 7.15 2.58
N ILE A 37 3.05 7.06 1.65
CA ILE A 37 2.85 8.07 0.62
C ILE A 37 2.50 9.43 1.25
N ASN A 38 1.57 9.48 2.20
CA ASN A 38 1.20 10.73 2.87
C ASN A 38 2.37 11.35 3.63
N ARG A 39 3.20 10.55 4.31
CA ARG A 39 4.39 11.04 4.98
C ARG A 39 5.42 11.59 3.99
N ALA A 40 5.65 10.89 2.88
CA ALA A 40 6.56 11.36 1.82
C ALA A 40 6.06 12.66 1.18
N LYS A 41 4.75 12.78 0.91
CA LYS A 41 4.15 14.02 0.42
C LYS A 41 4.42 15.19 1.35
N ALA A 42 4.17 15.03 2.66
CA ALA A 42 4.39 16.09 3.64
C ALA A 42 5.87 16.54 3.67
N ILE A 43 6.81 15.60 3.53
CA ILE A 43 8.24 15.91 3.43
C ILE A 43 8.54 16.76 2.20
N ILE A 44 8.05 16.34 1.02
CA ILE A 44 8.26 17.04 -0.25
C ILE A 44 7.61 18.41 -0.22
N ALA A 45 6.34 18.50 0.20
CA ALA A 45 5.59 19.75 0.31
C ALA A 45 6.32 20.76 1.20
N ASN A 46 6.81 20.32 2.36
CA ASN A 46 7.53 21.18 3.29
C ASN A 46 8.89 21.65 2.77
N ARG A 47 9.66 20.76 2.13
CA ARG A 47 11.00 21.08 1.59
C ARG A 47 10.93 21.94 0.32
N CYS A 48 9.99 21.63 -0.58
CA CYS A 48 9.87 22.32 -1.86
C CYS A 48 8.88 23.50 -1.84
N LYS A 49 8.16 23.73 -0.73
CA LYS A 49 7.12 24.76 -0.59
C LYS A 49 6.01 24.66 -1.65
N ILE A 50 5.55 23.44 -1.90
CA ILE A 50 4.50 23.13 -2.88
C ILE A 50 3.28 22.53 -2.19
N SER A 51 2.16 22.48 -2.91
CA SER A 51 0.93 21.86 -2.42
C SER A 51 1.03 20.33 -2.33
N ASP A 52 0.13 19.75 -1.54
CA ASP A 52 0.00 18.30 -1.36
C ASP A 52 -0.27 17.55 -2.69
N SER A 53 -1.03 18.17 -3.59
CA SER A 53 -1.37 17.62 -4.91
C SER A 53 -0.15 17.63 -5.84
N GLU A 54 0.66 18.69 -5.80
CA GLU A 54 1.92 18.78 -6.54
C GLU A 54 2.94 17.78 -6.00
N ALA A 55 3.05 17.61 -4.68
CA ALA A 55 3.90 16.59 -4.07
C ALA A 55 3.49 15.17 -4.50
N MET A 56 2.18 14.89 -4.59
CA MET A 56 1.69 13.62 -5.12
C MET A 56 2.05 13.45 -6.61
N ARG A 57 1.88 14.48 -7.44
CA ARG A 57 2.29 14.42 -8.86
C ARG A 57 3.78 14.13 -9.01
N LEU A 58 4.63 14.68 -8.15
CA LEU A 58 6.06 14.39 -8.16
C LEU A 58 6.36 12.93 -7.80
N LEU A 59 5.75 12.39 -6.73
CA LEU A 59 5.92 10.97 -6.38
C LEU A 59 5.49 10.05 -7.52
N GLN A 60 4.34 10.33 -8.14
CA GLN A 60 3.84 9.55 -9.28
C GLN A 60 4.76 9.66 -10.50
N LYS A 61 5.28 10.86 -10.79
CA LYS A 61 6.24 11.08 -11.87
C LYS A 61 7.51 10.27 -11.65
N GLU A 62 8.06 10.28 -10.43
CA GLU A 62 9.27 9.53 -10.10
C GLU A 62 9.03 8.01 -10.10
N SER A 63 7.88 7.55 -9.60
CA SER A 63 7.49 6.13 -9.70
C SER A 63 7.44 5.64 -11.15
N ARG A 64 6.79 6.41 -12.05
CA ARG A 64 6.74 6.08 -13.49
C ARG A 64 8.12 6.12 -14.12
N LYS A 65 8.91 7.15 -13.83
CA LYS A 65 10.27 7.34 -14.36
C LYS A 65 11.19 6.19 -13.95
N GLN A 66 11.11 5.73 -12.71
CA GLN A 66 11.94 4.66 -12.17
C GLN A 66 11.35 3.25 -12.40
N ARG A 67 10.10 3.15 -12.89
CA ARG A 67 9.33 1.90 -13.01
C ARG A 67 9.25 1.13 -11.69
N ARG A 68 9.05 1.86 -10.59
CA ARG A 68 8.95 1.32 -9.23
C ARG A 68 7.59 1.59 -8.65
N LYS A 69 7.18 0.80 -7.65
CA LYS A 69 5.92 1.06 -6.96
C LYS A 69 5.97 2.41 -6.26
N LEU A 70 4.82 3.05 -6.14
CA LEU A 70 4.71 4.36 -5.50
C LEU A 70 5.15 4.31 -4.02
N GLU A 71 4.85 3.20 -3.33
CA GLU A 71 5.29 2.94 -1.96
C GLU A 71 6.82 2.94 -1.81
N ASP A 72 7.54 2.34 -2.77
CA ASP A 72 9.01 2.26 -2.74
C ASP A 72 9.65 3.64 -2.91
N VAL A 73 9.08 4.47 -3.79
CA VAL A 73 9.54 5.85 -3.99
C VAL A 73 9.25 6.69 -2.76
N ALA A 74 8.07 6.54 -2.15
CA ALA A 74 7.73 7.21 -0.90
C ALA A 74 8.70 6.83 0.24
N GLN A 75 9.02 5.54 0.37
CA GLN A 75 9.98 5.06 1.35
C GLN A 75 11.39 5.62 1.12
N ALA A 76 11.83 5.72 -0.14
CA ALA A 76 13.11 6.33 -0.48
C ALA A 76 13.16 7.81 -0.06
N VAL A 77 12.09 8.58 -0.29
CA VAL A 77 12.00 9.99 0.13
C VAL A 77 12.09 10.13 1.65
N ILE A 78 11.38 9.30 2.40
CA ILE A 78 11.42 9.31 3.87
C ILE A 78 12.82 8.98 4.38
N SER A 79 13.46 7.97 3.78
CA SER A 79 14.80 7.52 4.17
C SER A 79 15.85 8.59 3.86
N SER A 80 15.75 9.27 2.71
CA SER A 80 16.62 10.40 2.38
C SER A 80 16.45 11.58 3.33
N LYS A 81 15.22 11.86 3.82
CA LYS A 81 15.04 12.88 4.85
C LYS A 81 15.81 12.52 6.13
N PHE A 82 15.68 11.28 6.59
CA PHE A 82 16.33 10.81 7.82
C PHE A 82 17.86 10.91 7.77
N ILE A 83 18.48 10.74 6.60
CA ILE A 83 19.94 10.81 6.44
C ILE A 83 20.45 12.25 6.26
N LEU A 84 19.63 13.15 5.71
CA LEU A 84 20.01 14.52 5.35
C LEU A 84 19.63 15.59 6.39
N ASP A 85 18.96 15.18 7.46
CA ASP A 85 18.67 16.01 8.65
C ASP A 85 19.75 15.72 9.72
#